data_AF-A0A1V3WB62-F1
#
_entry.id   AF-A0A1V3WB62-F1
#
_cell.length_a   1.000
_cell.length_b   1.000
_cell.length_c   1.000
_cell.angle_alpha   90.00
_cell.angle_beta   90.00
_cell.angle_gamma   90.00
#
_symmetry.space_group_name_H-M   'P 1'
#
loop_
_entity.id
_entity.type
_entity.pdbx_description
1 polymer ?
#
loop_
_entity_poly.entity_id
_entity_poly.type
_entity_poly.pdbx_seq_one_letter_code
_entity_poly.pdbx_strand_id
1 'polypeptide(L)'
;MATTSIVGLYALSAGLIPETGCVTATAAFAGVPLPKYADFVVAGRDLSTVPLVKRAEALVEAGLLPHRVVAAVSDRLAATEDEIVGPSCVATPDPSTVGASTQAELIDRLSDAMGSFISRNALDVFVVIDVASTQPPVPDRPSTTTRTYCGQRCARRTVWCCRRAR
;
A
#
# COMPACT_ATOMS: atom_id res chain seq x y z
N MET A 1 -9.55 2.86 -3.17
CA MET A 1 -9.49 1.61 -2.37
C MET A 1 -8.40 1.65 -1.31
N ALA A 2 -7.13 1.95 -1.64
CA ALA A 2 -6.05 2.01 -0.64
C ALA A 2 -6.39 2.84 0.61
N THR A 3 -6.79 4.11 0.44
CA THR A 3 -7.09 5.02 1.56
C THR A 3 -8.21 4.50 2.46
N THR A 4 -9.31 3.99 1.91
CA THR A 4 -10.42 3.42 2.69
C THR A 4 -9.98 2.20 3.49
N SER A 5 -9.12 1.34 2.91
CA SER A 5 -8.57 0.17 3.61
C SER A 5 -7.65 0.56 4.76
N ILE A 6 -6.79 1.57 4.58
CA ILE A 6 -5.88 2.05 5.63
C ILE A 6 -6.68 2.69 6.79
N VAL A 7 -7.66 3.54 6.46
CA VAL A 7 -8.57 4.13 7.47
C VAL A 7 -9.30 3.02 8.23
N GLY A 8 -9.86 2.04 7.52
CA GLY A 8 -10.55 0.90 8.12
C GLY A 8 -9.64 0.09 9.06
N LEU A 9 -8.41 -0.22 8.64
CA LEU A 9 -7.43 -0.92 9.47
C LEU A 9 -7.14 -0.15 10.76
N TYR A 10 -6.92 1.15 10.70
CA TYR A 10 -6.63 1.96 11.88
C TYR A 10 -7.85 2.13 12.79
N ALA A 11 -9.04 2.26 12.21
CA ALA A 11 -10.27 2.30 12.96
C ALA A 11 -10.55 0.98 13.70
N LEU A 12 -10.36 -0.16 13.03
CA LEU A 12 -10.47 -1.49 13.64
C LEU A 12 -9.40 -1.71 14.71
N SER A 13 -8.15 -1.34 14.44
CA SER A 13 -7.06 -1.41 15.41
C SER A 13 -7.31 -0.58 16.67
N ALA A 14 -8.06 0.51 16.57
CA ALA A 14 -8.43 1.37 17.69
C ALA A 14 -9.81 1.03 18.29
N GLY A 15 -10.50 0.00 17.79
CA GLY A 15 -11.84 -0.38 18.26
C GLY A 15 -12.94 0.64 17.98
N LEU A 16 -12.74 1.54 17.00
CA LEU A 16 -13.68 2.63 16.68
C LEU A 16 -14.88 2.16 15.84
N ILE A 17 -14.75 1.01 15.17
CA ILE A 17 -15.77 0.40 14.33
C ILE A 17 -15.80 -1.12 14.56
N PRO A 18 -16.96 -1.77 14.37
CA PRO A 18 -17.03 -3.23 14.37
C PRO A 18 -16.36 -3.84 13.13
N GLU A 19 -16.03 -5.13 13.19
CA GLU A 19 -15.46 -5.91 12.08
C GLU A 19 -16.48 -6.29 10.98
N THR A 20 -17.55 -5.51 10.82
CA THR A 20 -18.61 -5.80 9.86
C THR A 20 -18.04 -5.80 8.44
N GLY A 21 -18.23 -6.91 7.73
CA GLY A 21 -17.72 -7.11 6.37
C GLY A 21 -16.31 -7.73 6.29
N CYS A 22 -15.63 -7.93 7.42
CA CYS A 22 -14.35 -8.64 7.46
C CYS A 22 -14.60 -10.16 7.46
N VAL A 23 -14.33 -10.82 6.33
CA VAL A 23 -14.46 -12.29 6.21
C VAL A 23 -13.63 -13.03 7.26
N THR A 24 -12.44 -12.50 7.57
CA THR A 24 -11.54 -13.04 8.59
C THR A 24 -12.06 -12.95 10.03
N ALA A 25 -13.10 -12.14 10.28
CA ALA A 25 -13.75 -12.03 11.59
C ALA A 25 -14.92 -13.01 11.76
N THR A 26 -15.23 -13.82 10.74
CA THR A 26 -16.31 -14.82 10.81
C THR A 26 -15.92 -16.06 11.58
N ALA A 27 -16.91 -16.82 12.06
CA ALA A 27 -16.69 -18.03 12.86
C ALA A 27 -15.80 -19.10 12.17
N ALA A 28 -15.76 -19.11 10.83
CA ALA A 28 -14.90 -20.00 10.06
C ALA A 28 -13.39 -19.78 10.32
N PHE A 29 -13.01 -18.60 10.79
CA PHE A 29 -11.62 -18.22 11.08
C PHE A 29 -11.31 -18.14 12.58
N ALA A 30 -12.25 -18.47 13.48
CA ALA A 30 -12.08 -18.30 14.92
C ALA A 30 -10.89 -19.06 15.54
N GLY A 31 -10.46 -20.17 14.91
CA GLY A 31 -9.30 -20.96 15.33
C GLY A 31 -8.01 -20.67 14.56
N VAL A 32 -8.02 -19.74 13.60
CA VAL A 32 -6.85 -19.42 12.77
C VAL A 32 -6.02 -18.36 13.49
N PRO A 33 -4.69 -18.55 13.66
CA PRO A 33 -3.83 -17.61 14.37
C PRO A 33 -3.50 -16.36 13.53
N LEU A 34 -4.54 -15.60 13.16
CA LEU A 34 -4.41 -14.39 12.37
C LEU A 34 -3.76 -13.26 13.19
N PRO A 35 -2.99 -12.36 12.54
CA PRO A 35 -2.46 -11.18 13.21
C PRO A 35 -3.57 -10.28 13.73
N LYS A 36 -3.34 -9.57 14.84
CA LYS A 36 -4.27 -8.53 15.30
C LYS A 36 -4.18 -7.33 14.36
N TYR A 37 -5.25 -6.55 14.21
CA TYR A 37 -5.21 -5.31 13.40
C TYR A 37 -4.12 -4.32 13.87
N ALA A 38 -3.86 -4.28 15.17
CA ALA A 38 -2.82 -3.43 15.75
C ALA A 38 -1.40 -3.91 15.44
N ASP A 39 -1.21 -5.16 15.02
CA ASP A 39 0.09 -5.70 14.63
C ASP A 39 0.49 -5.24 13.21
N PHE A 40 -0.44 -4.66 12.44
CA PHE A 40 -0.18 -4.20 11.09
C PHE A 40 0.41 -2.79 11.04
N VAL A 41 1.51 -2.66 10.31
CA VAL A 41 2.06 -1.41 9.82
C VAL A 41 1.88 -1.32 8.30
N VAL A 42 1.73 -0.10 7.80
CA VAL A 42 1.44 0.14 6.39
C VAL A 42 2.54 1.00 5.79
N ALA A 43 3.04 0.56 4.65
CA ALA A 43 3.81 1.38 3.73
C ALA A 43 3.10 1.38 2.37
N GLY A 44 3.53 2.26 1.48
CA GLY A 44 2.86 2.47 0.23
C GLY A 44 3.78 2.85 -0.89
N ARG A 45 3.23 2.74 -2.09
CA ARG A 45 3.65 3.53 -3.22
C ARG A 45 2.44 4.25 -3.74
N ASP A 46 2.56 5.54 -4.03
CA ASP A 46 1.50 6.31 -4.67
C ASP A 46 2.09 7.35 -5.63
N LEU A 47 1.43 7.55 -6.77
CA LEU A 47 1.77 8.63 -7.70
C LEU A 47 1.03 9.93 -7.38
N SER A 48 -0.03 9.86 -6.60
CA SER A 48 -0.78 11.04 -6.19
C SER A 48 0.11 11.90 -5.31
N THR A 49 0.16 13.20 -5.61
CA THR A 49 0.77 14.22 -4.75
C THR A 49 -0.19 14.70 -3.66
N VAL A 50 -1.39 14.14 -3.58
CA VAL A 50 -2.39 14.50 -2.56
C VAL A 50 -2.08 13.69 -1.29
N PRO A 51 -1.84 14.35 -0.14
CA PRO A 51 -1.57 13.66 1.11
C PRO A 51 -2.67 12.66 1.50
N LEU A 52 -2.31 11.57 2.17
CA LEU A 52 -3.24 10.51 2.58
C LEU A 52 -4.39 11.05 3.43
N VAL A 53 -4.10 11.96 4.34
CA VAL A 53 -5.12 12.63 5.17
C VAL A 53 -6.11 13.39 4.29
N LYS A 54 -5.63 14.14 3.29
CA LYS A 54 -6.49 14.89 2.36
C LYS A 54 -7.32 13.97 1.46
N ARG A 55 -6.76 12.83 1.05
CA ARG A 55 -7.52 11.78 0.35
C ARG A 55 -8.63 11.21 1.24
N ALA A 56 -8.38 11.03 2.54
CA ALA A 56 -9.38 10.56 3.49
C ALA A 56 -10.48 11.61 3.74
N GLU A 57 -10.13 12.89 3.86
CA GLU A 57 -11.09 14.00 3.95
C GLU A 57 -12.01 14.06 2.72
N ALA A 58 -11.46 13.96 1.50
CA ALA A 58 -12.26 13.93 0.28
C ALA A 58 -13.26 12.74 0.25
N LEU A 59 -12.90 11.60 0.85
CA LEU A 59 -13.80 10.47 1.00
C LEU A 59 -14.89 10.71 2.06
N VAL A 60 -14.61 11.54 3.08
CA VAL A 60 -15.63 12.01 4.03
C VAL A 60 -16.63 12.93 3.32
N GLU A 61 -16.14 13.89 2.53
CA GLU A 61 -16.98 14.79 1.74
C GLU A 61 -17.87 14.03 0.74
N ALA A 62 -17.33 12.95 0.14
CA ALA A 62 -18.08 12.05 -0.72
C ALA A 62 -19.06 11.12 0.03
N GLY A 63 -19.14 11.19 1.36
CA GLY A 63 -20.03 10.37 2.19
C GLY A 63 -19.59 8.91 2.35
N LEU A 64 -18.35 8.57 1.97
CA LEU A 64 -17.83 7.20 2.02
C LEU A 64 -17.19 6.84 3.37
N LEU A 65 -16.73 7.84 4.13
CA LEU A 65 -16.12 7.64 5.45
C LEU A 65 -16.76 8.56 6.51
N PRO A 66 -16.97 8.09 7.75
CA PRO A 66 -17.42 8.96 8.83
C PRO A 66 -16.31 9.93 9.25
N HIS A 67 -16.63 11.24 9.32
CA HIS A 67 -15.69 12.28 9.75
C HIS A 67 -14.99 11.95 11.07
N ARG A 68 -15.76 11.50 12.08
CA ARG A 68 -15.23 11.15 13.41
C ARG A 68 -14.14 10.08 13.37
N VAL A 69 -14.24 9.13 12.43
CA VAL A 69 -13.29 8.03 12.30
C VAL A 69 -12.00 8.54 11.68
N VAL A 70 -12.10 9.31 10.59
CA VAL A 70 -10.93 9.89 9.92
C VAL A 70 -10.18 10.86 10.86
N ALA A 71 -10.91 11.70 11.60
CA ALA A 71 -10.31 12.60 12.59
C ALA A 71 -9.52 11.83 13.66
N ALA A 72 -10.10 10.75 14.20
CA ALA A 72 -9.49 9.94 15.26
C ALA A 72 -8.23 9.17 14.82
N VAL A 73 -8.04 8.92 13.52
CA VAL A 73 -6.88 8.19 12.99
C VAL A 73 -5.92 9.09 12.19
N SER A 74 -6.16 10.41 12.17
CA SER A 74 -5.43 11.37 11.35
C SER A 74 -3.92 11.36 11.58
N ASP A 75 -3.47 11.29 12.84
CA ASP A 75 -2.05 11.21 13.18
C ASP A 75 -1.38 9.95 12.61
N ARG A 76 -2.08 8.80 12.64
CA ARG A 76 -1.58 7.56 12.05
C ARG A 76 -1.53 7.65 10.52
N LEU A 77 -2.52 8.30 9.90
CA LEU A 77 -2.50 8.54 8.46
C LEU A 77 -1.34 9.47 8.06
N ALA A 78 -1.06 10.50 8.86
CA ALA A 78 0.08 11.38 8.64
C ALA A 78 1.41 10.62 8.76
N ALA A 79 1.59 9.81 9.81
CA ALA A 79 2.77 8.96 9.96
C ALA A 79 2.93 7.92 8.83
N THR A 80 1.81 7.46 8.25
CA THR A 80 1.84 6.53 7.10
C THR A 80 2.29 7.23 5.83
N GLU A 81 2.02 8.52 5.67
CA GLU A 81 2.41 9.29 4.48
C GLU A 81 3.93 9.25 4.26
N ASP A 82 4.70 9.33 5.34
CA ASP A 82 6.17 9.26 5.31
C ASP A 82 6.68 7.90 4.80
N GLU A 83 5.86 6.85 4.90
CA GLU A 83 6.14 5.50 4.41
C GLU A 83 5.56 5.23 3.01
N ILE A 84 4.99 6.25 2.35
CA ILE A 84 4.51 6.17 0.96
C ILE A 84 5.58 6.73 0.01
N VAL A 85 6.17 5.85 -0.79
CA VAL A 85 7.13 6.28 -1.82
C VAL A 85 6.44 6.80 -3.08
N GLY A 86 7.02 7.86 -3.63
CA GLY A 86 6.47 8.60 -4.76
C GLY A 86 6.88 8.09 -6.16
N PRO A 87 6.79 8.95 -7.18
CA PRO A 87 7.10 8.63 -8.58
C PRO A 87 8.51 8.10 -8.85
N SER A 88 9.49 8.42 -8.00
CA SER A 88 10.90 8.03 -8.17
C SER A 88 11.18 6.53 -8.04
N CYS A 89 10.20 5.75 -7.59
CA CYS A 89 10.28 4.30 -7.39
C CYS A 89 9.28 3.56 -8.32
N VAL A 90 9.00 4.13 -9.51
CA VAL A 90 8.00 3.60 -10.44
C VAL A 90 8.62 3.35 -11.80
N ALA A 91 8.49 2.12 -12.29
CA ALA A 91 8.82 1.80 -13.68
C ALA A 91 8.01 2.69 -14.63
N THR A 92 8.71 3.44 -15.48
CA THR A 92 8.14 4.41 -16.43
C THR A 92 8.78 4.19 -17.80
N PRO A 93 8.08 4.38 -18.93
CA PRO A 93 8.69 4.19 -20.26
C PRO A 93 10.01 4.97 -20.45
N ASP A 94 10.15 6.10 -19.78
CA ASP A 94 11.35 6.93 -19.78
C ASP A 94 11.83 7.19 -18.33
N PRO A 95 12.82 6.43 -17.83
CA PRO A 95 13.38 6.61 -16.48
C PRO A 95 13.91 8.02 -16.18
N SER A 96 14.35 8.75 -17.21
CA SER A 96 14.96 10.08 -17.02
C SER A 96 13.96 11.10 -16.47
N THR A 97 12.67 10.92 -16.78
CA THR A 97 11.56 11.76 -16.29
C THR A 97 11.40 11.76 -14.78
N VAL A 98 11.95 10.75 -14.09
CA VAL A 98 11.94 10.59 -12.64
C VAL A 98 13.36 10.51 -12.06
N GLY A 99 14.34 11.02 -12.83
CA GLY A 99 15.73 11.13 -12.41
C GLY A 99 16.45 9.79 -12.28
N ALA A 100 16.05 8.76 -13.01
CA ALA A 100 16.77 7.49 -13.10
C ALA A 100 17.37 7.31 -14.50
N SER A 101 18.51 6.64 -14.60
CA SER A 101 19.19 6.36 -15.87
C SER A 101 18.64 5.10 -16.54
N THR A 102 18.09 4.15 -15.76
CA THR A 102 17.61 2.87 -16.27
C THR A 102 16.35 2.38 -15.52
N GLN A 103 15.65 1.39 -16.09
CA GLN A 103 14.57 0.68 -15.36
C GLN A 103 15.11 -0.08 -14.15
N ALA A 104 16.32 -0.65 -14.26
CA ALA A 104 16.95 -1.39 -13.18
C ALA A 104 17.13 -0.51 -11.95
N GLU A 105 17.59 0.74 -12.14
CA GLU A 105 17.74 1.70 -11.04
C GLU A 105 16.40 2.01 -10.34
N LEU A 106 15.29 2.05 -11.08
CA LEU A 106 13.95 2.25 -10.49
C LEU A 106 13.50 1.03 -9.67
N ILE A 107 13.85 -0.17 -10.13
CA ILE A 107 13.59 -1.42 -9.41
C ILE A 107 14.45 -1.48 -8.13
N ASP A 108 15.72 -1.08 -8.21
CA ASP A 108 16.63 -1.04 -7.06
C ASP A 108 16.12 -0.05 -6.02
N ARG A 109 15.76 1.19 -6.41
CA ARG A 109 15.15 2.18 -5.51
C ARG A 109 13.89 1.66 -4.81
N LEU A 110 13.03 0.96 -5.55
CA LEU A 110 11.83 0.37 -4.97
C LEU A 110 12.19 -0.74 -3.98
N SER A 111 13.13 -1.62 -4.34
CA SER A 111 13.61 -2.72 -3.51
C SER A 111 14.27 -2.23 -2.23
N ASP A 112 15.08 -1.19 -2.31
CA ASP A 112 15.71 -0.53 -1.17
C ASP A 112 14.68 0.11 -0.25
N ALA A 113 13.64 0.75 -0.81
CA ALA A 113 12.54 1.30 -0.01
C ALA A 113 11.81 0.21 0.78
N MET A 114 11.50 -0.94 0.15
CA MET A 114 10.89 -2.07 0.89
C MET A 114 11.85 -2.62 1.95
N GLY A 115 13.12 -2.86 1.58
CA GLY A 115 14.11 -3.44 2.47
C GLY A 115 14.38 -2.56 3.69
N SER A 116 14.43 -1.24 3.48
CA SER A 116 14.55 -0.25 4.55
C SER A 116 13.32 -0.26 5.45
N PHE A 117 12.11 -0.30 4.90
CA PHE A 117 10.87 -0.39 5.68
C PHE A 117 10.81 -1.67 6.53
N ILE A 118 11.16 -2.82 5.95
CA ILE A 118 11.25 -4.12 6.64
C ILE A 118 12.23 -4.03 7.81
N SER A 119 13.42 -3.47 7.55
CA SER A 119 14.49 -3.38 8.54
C SER A 119 14.13 -2.45 9.70
N ARG A 120 13.62 -1.23 9.41
CA ARG A 120 13.25 -0.24 10.43
C ARG A 120 12.11 -0.72 11.34
N ASN A 121 11.18 -1.51 10.80
CA ASN A 121 10.04 -2.00 11.55
C ASN A 121 10.23 -3.40 12.15
N ALA A 122 11.35 -4.09 11.84
CA ALA A 122 11.64 -5.46 12.26
C ALA A 122 10.50 -6.43 11.92
N LEU A 123 10.19 -6.52 10.62
CA LEU A 123 9.03 -7.24 10.12
C LEU A 123 9.34 -8.71 9.86
N ASP A 124 8.50 -9.61 10.39
CA ASP A 124 8.62 -11.06 10.14
C ASP A 124 8.00 -11.47 8.79
N VAL A 125 6.91 -10.82 8.40
CA VAL A 125 6.10 -11.19 7.23
C VAL A 125 5.63 -9.95 6.49
N PHE A 126 6.13 -9.78 5.28
CA PHE A 126 5.83 -8.65 4.41
C PHE A 126 4.97 -9.05 3.22
N VAL A 127 3.80 -8.41 3.07
CA VAL A 127 2.83 -8.71 2.02
C VAL A 127 2.65 -7.49 1.12
N VAL A 128 2.69 -7.74 -0.18
CA VAL A 128 2.50 -6.73 -1.23
C VAL A 128 1.13 -6.91 -1.86
N ILE A 129 0.30 -5.86 -1.83
CA ILE A 129 -1.04 -5.88 -2.42
C ILE A 129 -1.13 -4.79 -3.48
N ASP A 130 -1.41 -5.21 -4.72
CA ASP A 130 -1.70 -4.28 -5.80
C ASP A 130 -3.18 -3.86 -5.76
N VAL A 131 -3.41 -2.58 -5.53
CA VAL A 131 -4.72 -1.93 -5.54
C VAL A 131 -4.73 -0.73 -6.48
N ALA A 132 -3.84 -0.74 -7.47
CA ALA A 132 -3.75 0.27 -8.50
C ALA A 132 -4.95 0.24 -9.45
N SER A 133 -5.05 1.30 -10.26
CA SER A 133 -5.97 1.31 -11.39
C SER A 133 -5.66 0.16 -12.35
N THR A 134 -6.71 -0.43 -12.90
CA THR A 134 -6.60 -1.53 -13.86
C THR A 134 -5.77 -1.12 -15.07
N GLN A 135 -4.89 -2.02 -15.51
CA GLN A 135 -4.07 -1.83 -16.70
C GLN A 135 -4.68 -2.56 -17.89
N PRO A 136 -4.49 -2.05 -19.12
CA PRO A 136 -4.79 -2.80 -20.33
C PRO A 136 -4.02 -4.14 -20.35
N PRO A 137 -4.56 -5.18 -21.00
CA PRO A 137 -3.84 -6.43 -21.20
C PRO A 137 -2.48 -6.19 -21.84
N VAL A 138 -1.48 -6.95 -21.41
CA VAL A 138 -0.15 -6.92 -22.02
C VAL A 138 -0.24 -7.64 -23.38
N PRO A 139 0.11 -6.99 -24.51
CA PRO A 139 0.14 -7.66 -25.80
C PRO A 139 1.19 -8.77 -25.78
N ASP A 140 0.85 -9.94 -26.34
CA ASP A 140 1.78 -11.06 -26.45
C ASP A 140 3.01 -10.64 -27.27
N ARG A 141 4.17 -10.67 -26.61
CA ARG A 141 5.47 -10.48 -27.23
C ARG A 141 6.40 -11.60 -26.77
N PRO A 142 7.37 -12.04 -27.59
CA PRO A 142 8.32 -13.09 -27.17
C PRO A 142 9.10 -12.71 -25.89
N SER A 143 9.22 -11.41 -25.60
CA SER A 143 9.83 -10.90 -24.37
C SER A 143 8.98 -11.10 -23.11
N THR A 144 7.64 -11.21 -23.20
CA THR A 144 6.77 -11.39 -22.01
C THR A 144 6.67 -12.83 -21.52
N THR A 145 7.18 -13.80 -22.30
CA THR A 145 7.15 -15.23 -21.98
C THR A 145 8.42 -15.72 -21.25
N THR A 146 9.50 -14.94 -21.26
CA THR A 146 10.78 -15.30 -20.64
C THR A 146 11.00 -14.46 -19.37
N ARG A 147 11.43 -15.10 -18.27
CA ARG A 147 11.67 -14.49 -16.92
C ARG A 147 12.54 -13.22 -16.93
N THR A 148 13.27 -12.98 -18.01
CA THR A 148 14.30 -11.95 -18.17
C THR A 148 13.78 -10.53 -18.48
N TYR A 149 12.49 -10.32 -18.79
CA TYR A 149 12.01 -9.02 -19.30
C TYR A 149 10.87 -8.36 -18.51
N CYS A 150 10.68 -8.70 -17.23
CA CYS A 150 9.62 -8.10 -16.39
C CYS A 150 9.92 -6.64 -15.93
N GLY A 151 10.64 -5.85 -16.74
CA GLY A 151 11.12 -4.52 -16.34
C GLY A 151 10.24 -3.34 -16.76
N GLN A 152 9.23 -3.52 -17.60
CA GLN A 152 8.70 -2.38 -18.36
C GLN A 152 7.44 -1.68 -17.83
N ARG A 153 6.57 -2.26 -16.98
CA ARG A 153 5.33 -1.54 -16.58
C ARG A 153 4.76 -1.88 -15.19
N CYS A 154 5.58 -1.92 -14.14
CA CYS A 154 5.07 -1.83 -12.76
C CYS A 154 4.63 -0.39 -12.41
N ALA A 155 3.66 0.15 -13.14
CA ALA A 155 3.08 1.48 -12.92
C ALA A 155 1.63 1.29 -12.45
N ARG A 156 1.35 1.21 -11.15
CA ARG A 156 1.06 2.34 -10.24
C ARG A 156 0.60 1.73 -8.90
N ARG A 157 0.39 2.55 -7.87
CA ARG A 157 -0.07 2.26 -6.48
C ARG A 157 -0.03 0.82 -5.95
N THR A 158 0.86 0.59 -4.97
CA THR A 158 0.95 -0.69 -4.25
C THR A 158 0.86 -0.40 -2.76
N VAL A 159 -0.01 -1.10 -2.04
CA VAL A 159 -0.10 -1.02 -0.58
C VAL A 159 0.65 -2.19 0.00
N TRP A 160 1.57 -1.90 0.90
CA TRP A 160 2.40 -2.87 1.58
C TRP A 160 1.82 -2.99 2.99
N CYS A 161 1.15 -4.10 3.25
CA CYS A 161 0.52 -4.36 4.54
C CYS A 161 1.37 -5.41 5.25
N CYS A 162 1.88 -5.08 6.44
CA CYS A 162 2.91 -5.90 7.06
C CYS A 162 2.70 -6.07 8.56
N ARG A 163 3.05 -7.24 9.10
CA ARG A 163 2.92 -7.59 10.52
C ARG A 163 4.24 -7.37 11.26
N ARG A 164 4.17 -6.69 12.42
CA ARG A 164 5.30 -6.57 13.36
C ARG A 164 5.38 -7.77 14.31
N ALA A 165 6.60 -8.20 14.65
CA ALA A 165 6.84 -9.12 15.76
C ALA A 165 6.41 -8.47 17.10
N ARG A 166 5.96 -9.28 18.06
CA ARG A 166 5.75 -8.84 19.45
C ARG A 166 7.07 -8.70 20.18
#